data_AF-J9GKR1-F1
#
_entry.id   AF-J9GKR1-F1
#
_cell.length_a   1.000
_cell.length_b   1.000
_cell.length_c   1.000
_cell.angle_alpha   90.00
_cell.angle_beta   90.00
_cell.angle_gamma   90.00
#
_symmetry.space_group_name_H-M   'P 1'
#
loop_
_entity.id
_entity.type
_entity.pdbx_description
1 polymer ?
#
loop_
_entity_poly.entity_id
_entity_poly.type
_entity_poly.pdbx_seq_one_letter_code
_entity_poly.pdbx_strand_id
1 'polypeptide(L)'
;MDLFHASRRVVSLVITVISAVSAVIICMGYNIFYFEVLLPNGATAQLLDLVDYASNSFLMPLISFFTCIFVGWIIKPRWIEEEMEVNNATFTRKKLFAFMIRWPAPIIMAILFLQSTGLFTHLLNSIAKLLA
;
A
#
# COMPACT_ATOMS: atom_id res chain seq x y z
N MET A 1 3.73 6.55 19.81
CA MET A 1 3.53 7.19 21.13
C MET A 1 3.15 6.13 22.16
N ASP A 2 2.26 5.20 21.81
CA ASP A 2 1.84 4.12 22.72
C ASP A 2 2.84 2.95 22.83
N LEU A 3 3.58 2.64 21.76
CA LEU A 3 4.55 1.54 21.78
C LEU A 3 5.82 1.83 22.61
N PHE A 4 6.18 3.11 22.77
CA PHE A 4 7.39 3.55 23.48
C PHE A 4 7.11 4.38 24.73
N HIS A 5 5.84 4.62 25.05
CA HIS A 5 5.39 5.50 26.15
C HIS A 5 6.11 6.86 26.22
N ALA A 6 6.60 7.36 25.09
CA ALA A 6 7.42 8.56 25.03
C ALA A 6 6.59 9.81 24.68
N SER A 7 7.05 10.97 25.13
CA SER A 7 6.36 12.24 24.86
C SER A 7 6.26 12.53 23.35
N ARG A 8 5.17 13.18 22.94
CA ARG A 8 4.88 13.48 21.52
C ARG A 8 6.06 14.18 20.81
N ARG A 9 6.73 15.08 21.53
CA ARG A 9 7.87 15.86 21.04
C ARG A 9 9.08 14.98 20.72
N VAL A 10 9.37 13.99 21.56
CA VAL A 10 10.51 13.08 21.37
C VAL A 10 10.27 12.19 20.15
N VAL A 11 9.08 11.58 20.06
CA VAL A 11 8.74 10.70 18.93
C VAL A 11 8.75 11.46 17.60
N SER A 12 8.21 12.68 17.56
CA SER A 12 8.25 13.51 16.36
C SER A 12 9.68 13.85 15.96
N LEU A 13 10.54 14.24 16.91
CA LEU A 13 11.93 14.63 16.63
C LEU A 13 12.74 13.44 16.10
N VAL A 14 12.57 12.25 16.68
CA VAL A 14 13.23 11.03 16.22
C VAL A 14 12.81 10.68 14.79
N ILE A 15 11.51 10.72 14.48
CA ILE A 15 11.02 10.45 13.11
C ILE A 15 11.59 11.47 12.14
N THR A 16 11.59 12.76 12.47
CA THR A 16 12.16 13.81 11.62
C THR A 16 13.64 13.58 11.33
N VAL A 17 14.44 13.21 12.33
CA VAL A 17 15.88 12.92 12.14
C VAL A 17 16.07 11.72 11.23
N ILE A 18 15.33 10.63 11.46
CA ILE A 18 15.41 9.42 10.63
C ILE A 18 15.03 9.75 9.18
N SER A 19 13.91 10.44 8.95
CA SER A 19 13.46 10.83 7.62
C SER A 19 14.44 11.76 6.92
N ALA A 20 15.06 12.70 7.64
CA ALA A 20 16.08 13.60 7.07
C ALA A 20 17.34 12.85 6.64
N VAL A 21 17.82 11.91 7.46
CA VAL A 21 18.98 11.06 7.12
C VAL A 21 18.66 10.18 5.91
N SER A 22 17.49 9.53 5.89
CA SER A 22 17.04 8.74 4.74
C SER A 22 16.94 9.58 3.46
N ALA A 23 16.42 10.81 3.55
CA ALA A 23 16.35 11.71 2.39
C ALA A 23 17.75 12.07 1.87
N VAL A 24 18.71 12.39 2.74
CA VAL A 24 20.09 12.69 2.35
C VAL A 24 20.75 11.49 1.67
N ILE A 25 20.56 10.27 2.21
CA ILE A 25 21.08 9.03 1.61
C ILE A 25 20.49 8.81 0.21
N ILE A 26 19.17 9.01 0.06
CA ILE A 26 18.50 8.87 -1.24
C ILE A 26 19.01 9.91 -2.24
N CYS A 27 19.15 11.18 -1.85
CA CYS A 27 19.71 12.23 -2.68
C CYS A 27 21.17 11.95 -3.08
N MET A 28 21.97 11.37 -2.18
CA MET A 28 23.36 11.02 -2.47
C MET A 28 23.49 9.84 -3.45
N GLY A 29 22.46 8.98 -3.53
CA GLY A 29 22.31 7.96 -4.57
C GLY A 29 22.14 8.52 -5.99
N TYR A 30 21.87 9.82 -6.14
CA TYR A 30 21.88 10.51 -7.44
C TYR A 30 23.26 11.02 -7.87
N ASN A 31 24.29 10.99 -6.99
CA ASN A 31 25.57 11.66 -7.23
C ASN A 31 26.81 10.79 -6.99
N ILE A 32 26.99 10.22 -5.79
CA ILE A 32 28.25 9.52 -5.40
C ILE A 32 28.09 8.00 -5.48
N PHE A 33 26.95 7.48 -5.03
CA PHE A 33 26.58 6.06 -5.15
C PHE A 33 25.66 5.88 -6.35
N TYR A 34 26.19 6.01 -7.57
CA TYR A 34 25.43 5.67 -8.78
C TYR A 34 25.14 4.17 -8.77
N PHE A 35 23.93 3.82 -8.35
CA PHE A 35 23.43 2.45 -8.32
C PHE A 35 22.29 2.36 -9.34
N GLU A 36 22.63 2.12 -10.60
CA GLU A 36 21.65 1.86 -11.66
C GLU A 36 21.18 0.41 -11.55
N VAL A 37 19.99 0.21 -10.98
CA VAL A 37 19.35 -1.11 -10.97
C VAL A 37 18.23 -1.09 -12.00
N LEU A 38 18.33 -2.00 -12.96
CA LEU A 38 17.28 -2.24 -13.94
C LEU A 38 16.05 -2.80 -13.24
N LEU A 39 14.96 -2.05 -13.23
CA LEU A 39 13.67 -2.52 -12.75
C LEU A 39 13.05 -3.51 -13.75
N PRO A 40 12.16 -4.42 -13.31
CA PRO A 40 11.45 -5.38 -14.18
C PRO A 40 10.60 -4.74 -15.30
N ASN A 41 10.46 -3.41 -15.30
CA ASN A 41 9.76 -2.61 -16.29
C ASN A 41 10.68 -2.05 -17.41
N GLY A 42 11.97 -2.40 -17.41
CA GLY A 42 12.93 -1.94 -18.42
C GLY A 42 13.48 -0.51 -18.21
N ALA A 43 13.14 0.14 -17.11
CA ALA A 43 13.67 1.45 -16.72
C ALA A 43 14.88 1.30 -15.79
N THR A 44 15.90 2.14 -15.99
CA THR A 44 16.98 2.35 -15.01
C THR A 44 16.38 3.06 -13.81
N ALA A 45 16.17 2.34 -12.71
CA ALA A 45 15.61 2.93 -11.51
C ALA A 45 16.75 3.37 -10.59
N GLN A 46 16.63 4.58 -10.10
CA GLN A 46 17.52 5.11 -9.08
C GLN A 46 17.05 4.62 -7.70
N LEU A 47 17.85 4.85 -6.66
CA LEU A 47 17.51 4.43 -5.30
C LEU A 47 16.16 5.00 -4.85
N LEU A 48 15.82 6.24 -5.23
CA LEU A 48 14.50 6.82 -4.95
C LEU A 48 13.38 6.04 -5.64
N ASP A 49 13.53 5.73 -6.92
CA ASP A 49 12.52 5.03 -7.71
C ASP A 49 12.26 3.62 -7.16
N LEU A 50 13.30 2.95 -6.66
CA LEU A 50 13.16 1.64 -6.01
C LEU A 50 12.38 1.74 -4.70
N VAL A 51 12.67 2.73 -3.85
CA VAL A 51 11.99 2.94 -2.57
C VAL A 51 10.54 3.40 -2.78
N ASP A 52 10.30 4.25 -3.78
CA ASP A 52 8.97 4.71 -4.18
C ASP A 52 8.15 3.56 -4.78
N TYR A 53 8.74 2.72 -5.63
CA TYR A 53 8.06 1.55 -6.17
C TYR A 53 7.71 0.55 -5.06
N ALA A 54 8.65 0.25 -4.15
CA ALA A 54 8.38 -0.61 -3.01
C ALA A 54 7.26 -0.07 -2.12
N SER A 55 7.20 1.25 -1.88
CA SER A 55 6.21 1.85 -0.98
C SER A 55 4.85 2.05 -1.65
N ASN A 56 4.83 2.68 -2.82
CA ASN A 56 3.60 3.13 -3.48
C ASN A 56 2.97 2.04 -4.35
N SER A 57 3.78 1.16 -4.94
CA SER A 57 3.27 0.10 -5.81
C SER A 57 3.15 -1.24 -5.07
N PHE A 58 4.06 -1.58 -4.15
CA PHE A 58 3.99 -2.88 -3.46
C PHE A 58 3.30 -2.80 -2.09
N LEU A 59 3.84 -2.00 -1.16
CA LEU A 59 3.36 -1.96 0.23
C LEU A 59 1.95 -1.38 0.34
N MET A 60 1.63 -0.32 -0.38
CA MET A 60 0.32 0.33 -0.29
C MET A 60 -0.84 -0.60 -0.73
N PRO A 61 -0.80 -1.28 -1.90
CA PRO A 61 -1.83 -2.24 -2.28
C PRO A 61 -1.87 -3.49 -1.37
N LEU A 62 -0.73 -3.91 -0.83
CA LEU A 62 -0.67 -5.05 0.09
C LEU A 62 -1.38 -4.75 1.41
N ILE A 63 -1.08 -3.59 2.01
CA ILE A 63 -1.69 -3.17 3.27
C ILE A 63 -3.18 -2.90 3.06
N SER A 64 -3.58 -2.28 1.95
CA SER A 64 -4.99 -2.05 1.65
C SER A 64 -5.74 -3.36 1.42
N PHE A 65 -5.14 -4.36 0.77
CA PHE A 65 -5.73 -5.68 0.60
C PHE A 65 -6.01 -6.36 1.96
N PHE A 66 -5.03 -6.40 2.85
CA PHE A 66 -5.24 -6.95 4.19
C PHE A 66 -6.27 -6.16 4.99
N THR A 67 -6.27 -4.83 4.86
CA THR A 67 -7.26 -3.96 5.51
C THR A 67 -8.67 -4.22 4.99
N CYS A 68 -8.86 -4.37 3.68
CA CYS A 68 -10.15 -4.72 3.07
C CYS A 68 -10.66 -6.08 3.53
N ILE A 69 -9.78 -7.09 3.65
CA ILE A 69 -10.15 -8.39 4.21
C ILE A 69 -10.56 -8.25 5.68
N PHE A 70 -9.76 -7.55 6.48
CA PHE A 70 -10.01 -7.35 7.90
C PHE A 70 -11.34 -6.62 8.14
N VAL A 71 -11.57 -5.51 7.46
CA VAL A 71 -12.80 -4.73 7.61
C VAL A 71 -14.01 -5.46 7.02
N GLY A 72 -13.87 -6.06 5.84
CA GLY A 72 -14.98 -6.70 5.13
C GLY A 72 -15.44 -8.03 5.73
N TRP A 73 -14.51 -8.84 6.27
CA TRP A 73 -14.79 -10.20 6.73
C TRP A 73 -14.63 -10.40 8.23
N ILE A 74 -13.65 -9.75 8.88
CA ILE A 74 -13.37 -9.95 10.32
C ILE A 74 -14.23 -9.03 11.17
N ILE A 75 -14.11 -7.71 11.00
CA ILE A 75 -14.92 -6.71 11.74
C ILE A 75 -16.38 -6.72 11.25
N LYS A 76 -16.57 -6.93 9.95
CA LYS A 76 -17.84 -6.80 9.20
C LYS A 76 -18.30 -5.33 9.10
N PRO A 77 -18.87 -4.93 7.95
CA PRO A 77 -19.29 -3.55 7.70
C PRO A 77 -20.39 -3.03 8.65
N ARG A 78 -21.09 -3.92 9.37
CA ARG A 78 -22.10 -3.54 10.38
C ARG A 78 -21.54 -2.68 11.51
N TRP A 79 -20.30 -2.92 11.95
CA TRP A 79 -19.68 -2.10 12.98
C TRP A 79 -19.52 -0.64 12.49
N ILE A 80 -19.15 -0.47 11.22
CA ILE A 80 -19.04 0.86 10.60
C ILE A 80 -20.43 1.50 10.43
N GLU A 81 -21.44 0.73 10.06
CA GLU A 81 -22.83 1.22 9.99
C GLU A 81 -23.31 1.72 11.35
N GLU A 82 -23.06 0.95 12.42
CA GLU A 82 -23.42 1.30 13.79
C GLU A 82 -22.69 2.58 14.24
N GLU A 83 -21.40 2.73 13.93
CA GLU A 83 -20.59 3.93 14.21
C GLU A 83 -21.12 5.17 13.45
N MET A 84 -21.56 5.00 12.20
CA MET A 84 -22.10 6.08 11.37
C MET A 84 -23.49 6.53 11.82
N GLU A 85 -24.29 5.65 12.42
CA GLU A 85 -25.66 5.94 12.88
C GLU A 85 -25.70 6.52 14.32
N VAL A 86 -24.57 6.59 15.05
CA VAL A 86 -24.49 7.08 16.45
C VAL A 86 -25.10 8.47 16.67
N ASN A 87 -25.01 9.37 15.69
CA ASN A 87 -25.48 10.76 15.81
C ASN A 87 -26.90 11.00 15.26
N ASN A 88 -27.78 9.98 15.27
CA ASN A 88 -29.11 10.02 14.63
C ASN A 88 -29.07 10.31 13.12
N ALA A 89 -27.92 10.06 12.47
CA ALA A 89 -27.80 10.16 11.02
C ALA A 89 -28.32 8.89 10.36
N THR A 90 -29.25 9.00 9.41
CA THR A 90 -29.74 7.84 8.65
C THR A 90 -28.75 7.45 7.56
N PHE A 91 -28.15 6.26 7.65
CA PHE A 91 -27.30 5.73 6.59
C PHE A 91 -28.13 5.00 5.53
N THR A 92 -28.70 5.77 4.60
CA THR A 92 -29.69 5.28 3.60
C THR A 92 -29.15 4.21 2.65
N ARG A 93 -27.82 4.06 2.51
CA ARG A 93 -27.17 3.15 1.55
C ARG A 93 -26.26 2.09 2.18
N LYS A 94 -26.58 1.64 3.42
CA LYS A 94 -25.78 0.63 4.16
C LYS A 94 -25.51 -0.66 3.40
N LYS A 95 -26.55 -1.22 2.80
CA LYS A 95 -26.45 -2.48 2.03
C LYS A 95 -25.48 -2.38 0.85
N LEU A 96 -25.45 -1.23 0.16
CA LEU A 96 -24.54 -1.01 -0.96
C LEU A 96 -23.10 -0.88 -0.47
N PHE A 97 -22.86 -0.12 0.61
CA PHE A 97 -21.55 0.03 1.22
C PHE A 97 -20.99 -1.30 1.73
N ALA A 98 -21.82 -2.08 2.45
CA ALA A 98 -21.46 -3.40 2.95
C ALA A 98 -21.12 -4.37 1.82
N PHE A 99 -21.86 -4.32 0.71
CA PHE A 99 -21.55 -5.12 -0.48
C PHE A 99 -20.22 -4.69 -1.11
N MET A 100 -20.00 -3.39 -1.28
CA MET A 100 -18.79 -2.82 -1.88
C MET A 100 -17.51 -3.20 -1.13
N ILE A 101 -17.53 -3.09 0.21
CA ILE A 101 -16.37 -3.42 1.04
C ILE A 101 -16.08 -4.91 1.05
N ARG A 102 -17.10 -5.76 1.00
CA ARG A 102 -16.92 -7.21 1.10
C ARG A 102 -16.45 -7.86 -0.19
N TRP A 103 -16.84 -7.30 -1.35
CA TRP A 103 -16.66 -7.94 -2.65
C TRP A 103 -15.82 -7.09 -3.63
N PRO A 104 -16.30 -5.96 -4.21
CA PRO A 104 -15.50 -5.14 -5.13
C PRO A 104 -14.14 -4.69 -4.59
N ALA A 105 -14.10 -4.16 -3.35
CA ALA A 105 -12.89 -3.58 -2.78
C ALA A 105 -11.73 -4.59 -2.67
N PRO A 106 -11.89 -5.78 -2.04
CA PRO A 106 -10.79 -6.74 -1.96
C PRO A 106 -10.39 -7.31 -3.33
N ILE A 107 -11.32 -7.44 -4.27
CA ILE A 107 -11.02 -7.93 -5.63
C ILE A 107 -10.14 -6.92 -6.37
N ILE A 108 -10.52 -5.63 -6.37
CA ILE A 108 -9.74 -4.58 -7.04
C ILE A 108 -8.35 -4.45 -6.39
N MET A 109 -8.26 -4.49 -5.06
CA MET A 109 -6.96 -4.43 -4.37
C MET A 109 -6.08 -5.66 -4.67
N ALA A 110 -6.66 -6.85 -4.79
CA ALA A 110 -5.93 -8.05 -5.21
C ALA A 110 -5.37 -7.93 -6.64
N ILE A 111 -6.17 -7.39 -7.58
CA ILE A 111 -5.74 -7.15 -8.96
C ILE A 111 -4.60 -6.11 -8.99
N LEU A 112 -4.73 -5.01 -8.25
CA LEU A 112 -3.69 -3.98 -8.17
C LEU A 112 -2.39 -4.51 -7.57
N PHE A 113 -2.48 -5.40 -6.57
CA PHE A 113 -1.32 -6.06 -5.99
C PHE A 113 -0.64 -7.02 -6.98
N LEU A 114 -1.41 -7.84 -7.69
CA LEU A 114 -0.91 -8.75 -8.74
C LEU A 114 -0.24 -7.99 -9.91
N GLN A 115 -0.82 -6.85 -10.29
CA GLN A 115 -0.25 -5.97 -11.31
C GLN A 115 1.05 -5.33 -10.81
N SER A 116 1.06 -4.82 -9.59
CA SER A 116 2.19 -4.07 -9.05
C SER A 116 3.38 -4.95 -8.68
N THR A 117 3.20 -6.25 -8.43
CA THR A 117 4.29 -7.21 -8.18
C THR A 117 5.02 -7.68 -9.45
N GLY A 118 4.56 -7.29 -10.64
CA GLY A 118 5.11 -7.83 -11.90
C GLY A 118 4.81 -9.32 -12.12
N LEU A 119 4.04 -9.95 -11.23
CA LEU A 119 3.60 -11.34 -11.40
C LEU A 119 2.67 -11.47 -12.60
N PHE A 120 1.90 -10.42 -12.90
CA PHE A 120 1.05 -10.32 -14.08
C PHE A 120 1.85 -10.40 -15.40
N THR A 121 3.00 -9.72 -15.48
CA THR A 121 3.90 -9.78 -16.64
C THR A 121 4.60 -11.14 -16.77
N HIS A 122 5.01 -11.75 -15.66
CA HIS A 122 5.56 -13.12 -15.67
C HIS A 122 4.53 -14.19 -16.05
N LEU A 123 3.27 -14.07 -15.60
CA LEU A 123 2.18 -14.96 -16.00
C LEU A 123 1.83 -14.82 -17.49
N LEU A 124 1.72 -13.59 -18.00
CA LEU A 124 1.50 -13.33 -19.42
C LEU A 124 2.65 -13.87 -20.29
N ASN A 125 3.91 -13.70 -19.87
CA ASN A 125 5.05 -14.24 -20.60
C ASN A 125 5.10 -15.78 -20.57
N SER A 126 4.73 -16.41 -19.46
CA SER A 126 4.63 -17.88 -19.39
C SER A 126 3.49 -18.42 -20.25
N ILE A 127 2.33 -17.74 -20.29
CA ILE A 127 1.20 -18.12 -21.16
C ILE A 127 1.55 -17.90 -22.63
N ALA A 128 2.21 -16.78 -22.98
CA ALA A 128 2.65 -16.50 -24.34
C ALA A 128 3.69 -17.52 -24.84
N LYS A 129 4.60 -17.99 -23.97
CA LYS A 129 5.54 -19.09 -24.27
C LYS A 129 4.87 -20.45 -24.42
N LEU A 130 3.68 -20.66 -23.87
CA LEU A 130 2.90 -21.90 -23.99
C LEU A 130 2.02 -21.92 -25.24
N LEU A 131 1.80 -20.76 -25.86
CA LEU A 131 1.00 -20.56 -27.08
C LEU A 131 1.84 -20.40 -28.36
N ALA A 132 3.18 -20.42 -28.23
CA ALA A 132 4.15 -20.38 -29.33
C ALA A 132 4.90 -21.72 -29.42
#